data_AF-A0A377C8T1-F1
#
_entry.id   AF-A0A377C8T1-F1
#
_cell.length_a   1.000
_cell.length_b   1.000
_cell.length_c   1.000
_cell.angle_alpha   90.00
_cell.angle_beta   90.00
_cell.angle_gamma   90.00
#
_symmetry.space_group_name_H-M   'P 1'
#
loop_
_entity.id
_entity.type
_entity.pdbx_description
1 polymer ?
#
loop_
_entity_poly.entity_id
_entity_poly.type
_entity_poly.pdbx_seq_one_letter_code
_entity_poly.pdbx_strand_id
1 'polypeptide(L)'
;MLCNFDNAWSATQDMREQIIEAQRFVRVSGAQWEGSTNAGYSFDEGRFEHYPRFELNKIARECDRIIGEYRQNRISVKFRPKDDKASEALAEKMNGKFRADYQETSGGEACDNAFDDAVTGGFGCFRMCADYEDEMDPSNEQRRISLLPVYDPATCVFFDQDSKQYDRSDAMWAMEMFSMTPKAFEAEYPDSIAASLSRDDTGTQYDWSTPDAIYVGRYYEVRIEKVKLTAWRNPVSGETAIYDEEQIKDIVDELNDGAFEMIGERTVKKRRVYCGLLSGAEWLEEPKRIPGEHIPLIPVYGRRSFVDNQERIEGHAAKAMDAQRLENLMVSMIADNATQAGGDGIPVVDVDMIPGTLATHWAERNKKRPAFLPMVSLKNKNGDITAQAQVSSYTPPTQMPPALAGLLQYTGTAIQQITGASQLENMPSNVATDTVDSIFNRMDTQSYIYMDNMAKSMRRAGVCVAFYGA
;
A
#
# COMPACT_ATOMS: atom_id res chain seq x y z
N MET A 1 20.01 -17.18 8.20
CA MET A 1 18.98 -16.88 7.19
C MET A 1 17.63 -16.71 7.87
N LEU A 2 17.02 -17.76 8.47
CA LEU A 2 15.84 -17.59 9.34
C LEU A 2 16.07 -16.59 10.48
N CYS A 3 17.24 -16.61 11.16
CA CYS A 3 17.56 -15.59 12.15
C CYS A 3 17.60 -14.15 11.59
N ASN A 4 17.97 -13.96 10.32
CA ASN A 4 17.97 -12.62 9.70
C ASN A 4 16.54 -12.16 9.44
N PHE A 5 15.68 -13.09 9.00
CA PHE A 5 14.26 -12.85 8.84
C PHE A 5 13.60 -12.52 10.18
N ASP A 6 13.82 -13.31 11.23
CA ASP A 6 13.25 -13.07 12.57
C ASP A 6 13.69 -11.71 13.15
N ASN A 7 14.96 -11.34 12.95
CA ASN A 7 15.48 -10.04 13.37
C ASN A 7 14.85 -8.88 12.57
N ALA A 8 14.67 -9.05 11.25
CA ALA A 8 14.02 -8.03 10.43
C ALA A 8 12.53 -7.91 10.73
N TRP A 9 11.86 -9.03 10.99
CA TRP A 9 10.47 -9.10 11.40
C TRP A 9 10.26 -8.32 12.70
N SER A 10 10.92 -8.78 13.77
CA SER A 10 10.77 -8.19 15.11
C SER A 10 11.15 -6.71 15.18
N ALA A 11 12.16 -6.26 14.44
CA ALA A 11 12.58 -4.86 14.45
C ALA A 11 11.61 -3.91 13.72
N THR A 12 10.84 -4.42 12.74
CA THR A 12 9.99 -3.60 11.86
C THR A 12 8.49 -3.84 12.04
N GLN A 13 8.11 -4.72 12.97
CA GLN A 13 6.73 -5.14 13.20
C GLN A 13 5.78 -3.97 13.42
N ASP A 14 6.01 -3.13 14.42
CA ASP A 14 5.14 -1.99 14.75
C ASP A 14 4.90 -1.04 13.55
N MET A 15 5.97 -0.78 12.79
CA MET A 15 5.88 0.07 11.60
C MET A 15 5.06 -0.60 10.49
N ARG A 16 5.24 -1.92 10.28
CA ARG A 16 4.49 -2.67 9.26
C ARG A 16 3.01 -2.77 9.62
N GLU A 17 2.69 -2.99 10.90
CA GLU A 17 1.30 -2.99 11.39
C GLU A 17 0.61 -1.67 11.09
N GLN A 18 1.28 -0.52 11.29
CA GLN A 18 0.75 0.79 10.94
C GLN A 18 0.52 0.97 9.43
N ILE A 19 1.42 0.43 8.59
CA ILE A 19 1.27 0.46 7.13
C ILE A 19 0.06 -0.38 6.70
N ILE A 20 -0.07 -1.59 7.25
CA ILE A 20 -1.18 -2.51 6.96
C ILE A 20 -2.51 -1.90 7.41
N GLU A 21 -2.56 -1.33 8.61
CA GLU A 21 -3.72 -0.61 9.13
C GLU A 21 -4.13 0.51 8.18
N ALA A 22 -3.18 1.33 7.70
CA ALA A 22 -3.46 2.41 6.76
C ALA A 22 -3.95 1.91 5.39
N GLN A 23 -3.40 0.81 4.87
CA GLN A 23 -3.86 0.21 3.63
C GLN A 23 -5.30 -0.32 3.76
N ARG A 24 -5.58 -1.04 4.84
CA ARG A 24 -6.93 -1.56 5.13
C ARG A 24 -7.92 -0.41 5.33
N PHE A 25 -7.57 0.60 6.10
CA PHE A 25 -8.39 1.79 6.36
C PHE A 25 -8.87 2.48 5.07
N VAL A 26 -8.02 2.50 4.04
CA VAL A 26 -8.35 3.13 2.75
C VAL A 26 -9.12 2.18 1.83
N ARG A 27 -8.73 0.90 1.77
CA ARG A 27 -9.16 -0.04 0.70
C ARG A 27 -10.28 -1.00 1.11
N VAL A 28 -10.38 -1.35 2.39
CA VAL A 28 -11.32 -2.36 2.89
C VAL A 28 -12.53 -1.68 3.50
N SER A 29 -13.70 -1.95 2.93
CA SER A 29 -14.98 -1.47 3.48
C SER A 29 -15.19 -2.02 4.89
N GLY A 30 -15.52 -1.15 5.85
CA GLY A 30 -15.64 -1.47 7.26
C GLY A 30 -14.34 -1.32 8.05
N ALA A 31 -13.16 -1.37 7.40
CA ALA A 31 -11.87 -1.33 8.09
C ALA A 31 -11.57 0.00 8.79
N GLN A 32 -12.33 1.07 8.48
CA GLN A 32 -12.24 2.32 9.25
C GLN A 32 -12.67 2.19 10.72
N TRP A 33 -13.38 1.11 11.03
CA TRP A 33 -13.78 0.73 12.38
C TRP A 33 -12.88 -0.33 13.01
N GLU A 34 -11.91 -0.88 12.26
CA GLU A 34 -10.86 -1.74 12.83
C GLU A 34 -9.88 -0.90 13.64
N GLY A 35 -9.24 -1.57 14.61
CA GLY A 35 -8.15 -1.01 15.37
C GLY A 35 -8.58 -0.26 16.63
N SER A 36 -7.58 0.04 17.46
CA SER A 36 -7.72 0.87 18.64
C SER A 36 -7.21 2.26 18.33
N THR A 37 -7.87 3.30 18.86
CA THR A 37 -7.21 4.61 18.92
C THR A 37 -5.90 4.49 19.71
N ASN A 38 -4.97 5.42 19.49
CA ASN A 38 -3.68 5.49 20.19
C ASN A 38 -3.77 5.44 21.74
N ALA A 39 -4.96 5.68 22.31
CA ALA A 39 -5.22 5.62 23.75
C ALA A 39 -5.80 4.26 24.24
N GLY A 40 -5.84 3.22 23.41
CA GLY A 40 -6.35 1.90 23.80
C GLY A 40 -7.87 1.72 23.70
N TYR A 41 -8.59 2.67 23.09
CA TYR A 41 -10.03 2.54 22.86
C TYR A 41 -10.31 1.72 21.60
N SER A 42 -10.88 0.53 21.77
CA SER A 42 -11.36 -0.32 20.68
C SER A 42 -12.85 -0.09 20.40
N PHE A 43 -13.20 0.00 19.11
CA PHE A 43 -14.59 0.08 18.65
C PHE A 43 -15.34 -1.27 18.77
N ASP A 44 -14.63 -2.36 19.08
CA ASP A 44 -15.22 -3.71 19.18
C ASP A 44 -15.86 -4.03 20.52
N GLU A 45 -15.50 -3.30 21.59
CA GLU A 45 -15.96 -3.63 22.94
C GLU A 45 -17.42 -3.20 23.18
N GLY A 46 -18.38 -3.98 22.69
CA GLY A 46 -19.80 -4.11 23.10
C GLY A 46 -20.70 -2.87 23.04
N ARG A 47 -20.15 -1.66 23.19
CA ARG A 47 -20.88 -0.39 23.22
C ARG A 47 -21.41 0.00 21.85
N PHE A 48 -20.77 -0.42 20.76
CA PHE A 48 -21.19 -0.10 19.40
C PHE A 48 -21.75 -1.29 18.62
N GLU A 49 -22.10 -2.39 19.28
CA GLU A 49 -22.65 -3.58 18.61
C GLU A 49 -24.02 -3.29 17.97
N HIS A 50 -24.80 -2.39 18.58
CA HIS A 50 -26.14 -2.01 18.11
C HIS A 50 -26.22 -0.60 17.50
N TYR A 51 -25.08 0.08 17.38
CA TYR A 51 -25.04 1.42 16.80
C TYR A 51 -24.80 1.33 15.28
N PRO A 52 -25.43 2.20 14.48
CA PRO A 52 -25.12 2.27 13.06
C PRO A 52 -23.66 2.70 12.88
N ARG A 53 -22.91 1.98 12.02
CA ARG A 53 -21.49 2.27 11.73
C ARG A 53 -21.37 2.83 10.32
N PHE A 54 -21.41 4.16 10.18
CA PHE A 54 -21.23 4.82 8.89
C PHE A 54 -19.75 4.99 8.54
N GLU A 55 -19.43 4.79 7.26
CA GLU A 55 -18.09 5.03 6.73
C GLU A 55 -18.17 6.12 5.66
N LEU A 56 -17.48 7.23 5.87
CA LEU A 56 -17.39 8.34 4.91
C LEU A 56 -15.95 8.50 4.43
N ASN A 57 -15.45 7.55 3.65
CA ASN A 57 -14.04 7.48 3.27
C ASN A 57 -13.57 8.64 2.35
N LYS A 58 -13.24 9.80 2.94
CA LYS A 58 -12.69 10.96 2.23
C LYS A 58 -11.21 10.81 1.91
N ILE A 59 -10.49 10.01 2.70
CA ILE A 59 -9.05 9.78 2.54
C ILE A 59 -8.76 9.00 1.26
N ALA A 60 -9.58 7.99 0.93
CA ALA A 60 -9.45 7.25 -0.31
C ALA A 60 -9.51 8.17 -1.54
N ARG A 61 -10.46 9.12 -1.56
CA ARG A 61 -10.59 10.10 -2.65
C ARG A 61 -9.32 10.94 -2.84
N GLU A 62 -8.64 11.35 -1.77
CA GLU A 62 -7.39 12.11 -1.88
C GLU A 62 -6.22 11.23 -2.31
N CYS A 63 -6.17 9.97 -1.88
CA CYS A 63 -5.20 9.00 -2.38
C CYS A 63 -5.39 8.77 -3.90
N ASP A 64 -6.63 8.59 -4.35
CA ASP A 64 -6.98 8.42 -5.76
C ASP A 64 -6.58 9.63 -6.62
N ARG A 65 -6.67 10.84 -6.06
CA ARG A 65 -6.20 12.07 -6.73
C ARG A 65 -4.70 12.01 -6.98
N ILE A 66 -3.89 11.71 -5.95
CA ILE A 66 -2.42 11.62 -6.06
C ILE A 66 -2.02 10.50 -7.04
N ILE A 67 -2.71 9.35 -6.97
CA ILE A 67 -2.52 8.23 -7.89
C ILE A 67 -2.86 8.65 -9.33
N GLY A 68 -3.97 9.37 -9.53
CA GLY A 68 -4.37 9.90 -10.82
C GLY A 68 -3.34 10.86 -11.43
N GLU A 69 -2.76 11.76 -10.64
CA GLU A 69 -1.70 12.68 -11.07
C GLU A 69 -0.43 11.93 -11.51
N TYR A 70 -0.03 10.89 -10.77
CA TYR A 70 1.09 10.04 -11.15
C TYR A 70 0.83 9.26 -12.44
N ARG A 71 -0.38 8.71 -12.60
CA ARG A 71 -0.75 7.97 -13.83
C ARG A 71 -0.78 8.87 -15.06
N GLN A 72 -1.09 10.17 -14.91
CA GLN A 72 -0.97 11.16 -15.99
C GLN A 72 0.50 11.48 -16.31
N ASN A 73 1.36 11.53 -15.29
CA ASN A 73 2.77 11.92 -15.39
C ASN A 73 3.72 10.78 -15.04
N ARG A 74 3.59 9.63 -15.72
CA ARG A 74 4.41 8.45 -15.43
C ARG A 74 5.90 8.74 -15.58
N ILE A 75 6.66 8.31 -14.57
CA ILE A 75 8.11 8.51 -14.53
C ILE A 75 8.79 7.32 -15.17
N SER A 76 9.68 7.56 -16.13
CA SER A 76 10.47 6.53 -16.81
C SER A 76 11.98 6.80 -16.66
N VAL A 77 12.78 5.74 -16.81
CA VAL A 77 14.24 5.83 -16.75
C VAL A 77 14.77 6.49 -18.01
N LYS A 78 15.69 7.44 -17.85
CA LYS A 78 16.46 8.01 -18.96
C LYS A 78 17.96 7.84 -18.71
N PHE A 79 18.60 7.01 -19.52
CA PHE A 79 20.04 6.86 -19.55
C PHE A 79 20.67 8.08 -20.26
N ARG A 80 21.71 8.65 -19.64
CA ARG A 80 22.48 9.77 -20.18
C ARG A 80 23.96 9.39 -20.18
N PRO A 81 24.74 9.77 -21.22
CA PRO A 81 26.18 9.56 -21.23
C PRO A 81 26.81 10.36 -20.08
N LYS A 82 27.80 9.75 -19.41
CA LYS A 82 28.46 10.32 -18.23
C LYS A 82 29.59 11.29 -18.59
N ASP A 83 30.21 11.12 -19.76
CA ASP A 83 31.42 11.84 -20.16
C ASP A 83 31.54 11.91 -21.69
N ASP A 84 32.43 12.75 -22.22
CA ASP A 84 32.62 12.95 -23.68
C ASP A 84 33.08 11.69 -24.44
N LYS A 85 33.51 10.65 -23.69
CA LYS A 85 33.89 9.33 -24.23
C LYS A 85 32.73 8.33 -24.25
N ALA A 86 31.59 8.63 -23.62
CA ALA A 86 30.43 7.76 -23.60
C ALA A 86 29.52 8.09 -24.79
N SER A 87 29.28 7.10 -25.65
CA SER A 87 28.51 7.28 -26.88
C SER A 87 27.03 7.60 -26.59
N GLU A 88 26.54 8.71 -27.15
CA GLU A 88 25.12 9.07 -27.14
C GLU A 88 24.25 7.97 -27.78
N ALA A 89 24.78 7.32 -28.83
CA ALA A 89 24.11 6.21 -29.50
C ALA A 89 23.92 4.98 -28.57
N LEU A 90 24.86 4.73 -27.65
CA LEU A 90 24.70 3.66 -26.67
C LEU A 90 23.60 3.99 -25.65
N ALA A 91 23.55 5.24 -25.18
CA ALA A 91 22.50 5.69 -24.29
C ALA A 91 21.11 5.61 -24.96
N GLU A 92 21.01 5.98 -26.24
CA GLU A 92 19.78 5.84 -27.01
C GLU A 92 19.37 4.37 -27.20
N LYS A 93 20.32 3.48 -27.49
CA LYS A 93 20.06 2.03 -27.57
C LYS A 93 19.57 1.46 -26.24
N MET A 94 20.18 1.83 -25.12
CA MET A 94 19.75 1.40 -23.77
C MET A 94 18.36 1.94 -23.42
N ASN A 95 18.06 3.20 -23.76
CA ASN A 95 16.73 3.78 -23.60
C ASN A 95 15.69 3.04 -24.46
N GLY A 96 16.05 2.68 -25.69
CA GLY A 96 15.21 1.89 -26.59
C GLY A 96 14.88 0.51 -26.02
N LYS A 97 15.91 -0.23 -25.59
CA LYS A 97 15.73 -1.57 -24.99
C LYS A 97 14.87 -1.53 -23.73
N PHE A 98 15.20 -0.65 -22.77
CA PHE A 98 14.42 -0.54 -21.53
C PHE A 98 12.94 -0.19 -21.81
N ARG A 99 12.67 0.67 -22.79
CA ARG A 99 11.28 1.01 -23.17
C ARG A 99 10.55 -0.16 -23.82
N ALA A 100 11.23 -0.95 -24.65
CA ALA A 100 10.65 -2.15 -25.25
C ALA A 100 10.29 -3.15 -24.15
N ASP A 101 11.26 -3.54 -23.31
CA ASP A 101 11.07 -4.46 -22.19
C ASP A 101 9.94 -3.99 -21.24
N TYR A 102 9.89 -2.69 -20.94
CA TYR A 102 8.86 -2.10 -20.07
C TYR A 102 7.45 -2.15 -20.66
N GLN A 103 7.31 -2.04 -21.99
CA GLN A 103 6.02 -2.06 -22.69
C GLN A 103 5.54 -3.48 -23.00
N GLU A 104 6.47 -4.39 -23.29
CA GLU A 104 6.16 -5.79 -23.59
C GLU A 104 5.82 -6.61 -22.34
N THR A 105 6.28 -6.16 -21.17
CA THR A 105 6.02 -6.79 -19.88
C THR A 105 5.05 -5.98 -19.03
N SER A 106 4.67 -6.50 -17.86
CA SER A 106 3.79 -5.81 -16.89
C SER A 106 4.45 -4.62 -16.19
N GLY A 107 5.45 -3.96 -16.79
CA GLY A 107 6.21 -2.89 -16.13
C GLY A 107 5.37 -1.68 -15.74
N GLY A 108 4.38 -1.32 -16.57
CA GLY A 108 3.40 -0.30 -16.22
C GLY A 108 2.59 -0.64 -14.97
N GLU A 109 2.08 -1.87 -14.90
CA GLU A 109 1.29 -2.36 -13.77
C GLU A 109 2.15 -2.49 -12.49
N ALA A 110 3.37 -3.01 -12.61
CA ALA A 110 4.29 -3.19 -11.50
C ALA A 110 4.64 -1.85 -10.82
N CYS A 111 4.96 -0.83 -11.62
CA CYS A 111 5.26 0.51 -11.12
C CYS A 111 4.01 1.20 -10.55
N ASP A 112 2.85 1.05 -11.19
CA ASP A 112 1.59 1.62 -10.71
C ASP A 112 1.18 0.99 -9.37
N ASN A 113 1.22 -0.34 -9.25
CA ASN A 113 0.92 -1.04 -7.99
C ASN A 113 1.84 -0.58 -6.85
N ALA A 114 3.16 -0.52 -7.12
CA ALA A 114 4.12 -0.08 -6.12
C ALA A 114 3.88 1.39 -5.70
N PHE A 115 3.48 2.26 -6.63
CA PHE A 115 3.14 3.64 -6.31
C PHE A 115 1.85 3.73 -5.47
N ASP A 116 0.81 2.99 -5.85
CA ASP A 116 -0.48 2.98 -5.16
C ASP A 116 -0.34 2.47 -3.71
N ASP A 117 0.47 1.43 -3.49
CA ASP A 117 0.78 0.91 -2.15
C ASP A 117 1.61 1.90 -1.32
N ALA A 118 2.54 2.61 -1.96
CA ALA A 118 3.36 3.63 -1.30
C ALA A 118 2.56 4.89 -0.91
N VAL A 119 1.58 5.32 -1.72
CA VAL A 119 0.71 6.45 -1.38
C VAL A 119 -0.26 6.09 -0.26
N THR A 120 -0.86 4.90 -0.32
CA THR A 120 -1.88 4.47 0.66
C THR A 120 -1.25 4.11 2.00
N GLY A 121 -0.39 3.09 2.02
CA GLY A 121 0.23 2.57 3.24
C GLY A 121 1.56 3.20 3.60
N GLY A 122 2.34 3.60 2.59
CA GLY A 122 3.68 4.17 2.77
C GLY A 122 4.80 3.32 2.17
N PHE A 123 4.55 2.04 1.87
CA PHE A 123 5.55 1.14 1.32
C PHE A 123 5.00 0.37 0.13
N GLY A 124 5.74 0.44 -0.98
CA GLY A 124 5.51 -0.26 -2.23
C GLY A 124 6.77 -1.00 -2.67
N CYS A 125 6.64 -2.00 -3.54
CA CYS A 125 7.78 -2.69 -4.14
C CYS A 125 7.40 -3.26 -5.49
N PHE A 126 8.38 -3.34 -6.40
CA PHE A 126 8.28 -4.16 -7.59
C PHE A 126 9.57 -4.94 -7.79
N ARG A 127 9.48 -6.08 -8.47
CA ARG A 127 10.59 -6.98 -8.73
C ARG A 127 11.02 -6.87 -10.19
N MET A 128 12.32 -7.03 -10.42
CA MET A 128 12.90 -7.19 -11.75
C MET A 128 13.35 -8.63 -11.93
N CYS A 129 13.07 -9.21 -13.09
CA CYS A 129 13.53 -10.53 -13.48
C CYS A 129 14.21 -10.47 -14.84
N ALA A 130 15.22 -11.33 -15.02
CA ALA A 130 15.83 -11.55 -16.32
C ALA A 130 15.28 -12.86 -16.86
N ASP A 131 14.28 -12.74 -17.72
CA ASP A 131 13.61 -13.88 -18.34
C ASP A 131 14.10 -14.04 -19.78
N TYR A 132 13.96 -15.24 -20.33
CA TYR A 132 14.23 -15.47 -21.75
C TYR A 132 13.17 -14.77 -22.61
N GLU A 133 13.57 -14.18 -23.73
CA GLU A 133 12.64 -13.49 -24.64
C GLU A 133 11.63 -14.44 -25.26
N ASP A 134 12.08 -15.65 -25.63
CA ASP A 134 11.23 -16.75 -26.08
C ASP A 134 11.56 -18.00 -25.27
N GLU A 135 10.73 -18.31 -24.27
CA GLU A 135 10.88 -19.50 -23.44
C GLU A 135 10.66 -20.82 -24.22
N MET A 136 10.01 -20.75 -25.39
CA MET A 136 9.67 -21.91 -26.20
C MET A 136 10.72 -22.22 -27.28
N ASP A 137 11.65 -21.28 -27.56
CA ASP A 137 12.76 -21.48 -28.48
C ASP A 137 14.05 -21.81 -27.72
N PRO A 138 14.49 -23.08 -27.66
CA PRO A 138 15.70 -23.48 -26.96
C PRO A 138 16.99 -22.95 -27.60
N SER A 139 16.92 -22.36 -28.79
CA SER A 139 18.07 -21.74 -29.47
C SER A 139 18.18 -20.24 -29.25
N ASN A 140 17.15 -19.60 -28.66
CA ASN A 140 17.16 -18.17 -28.40
C ASN A 140 17.75 -17.86 -27.02
N GLU A 141 18.99 -17.37 -27.00
CA GLU A 141 19.66 -16.95 -25.76
C GLU A 141 19.36 -15.48 -25.38
N GLN A 142 18.52 -14.78 -26.14
CA GLN A 142 18.17 -13.39 -25.86
C GLN A 142 17.36 -13.29 -24.55
N ARG A 143 17.74 -12.30 -23.73
CA ARG A 143 17.13 -12.05 -22.43
C ARG A 143 16.49 -10.67 -22.41
N ARG A 144 15.28 -10.64 -21.86
CA ARG A 144 14.51 -9.45 -21.54
C ARG A 144 14.45 -9.23 -20.04
N ILE A 145 14.23 -7.97 -19.65
CA ILE A 145 14.05 -7.62 -18.26
C ILE A 145 12.57 -7.40 -17.98
N SER A 146 11.95 -8.31 -17.25
CA SER A 146 10.55 -8.22 -16.85
C SER A 146 10.42 -7.46 -15.53
N LEU A 147 9.53 -6.48 -15.47
CA LEU A 147 9.12 -5.83 -14.24
C LEU A 147 7.81 -6.47 -13.77
N LEU A 148 7.83 -7.06 -12.57
CA LEU A 148 6.72 -7.80 -12.00
C LEU A 148 6.20 -7.11 -10.73
N PRO A 149 4.86 -6.98 -10.58
CA PRO A 149 4.28 -6.41 -9.38
C PRO A 149 4.59 -7.30 -8.17
N VAL A 150 4.87 -6.65 -7.04
CA VAL A 150 4.88 -7.32 -5.73
C VAL A 150 3.70 -6.75 -4.96
N TYR A 151 2.68 -7.58 -4.77
CA TYR A 151 1.48 -7.19 -4.05
C TYR A 151 1.70 -7.29 -2.54
N ASP A 152 1.08 -6.36 -1.80
CA ASP A 152 1.18 -6.28 -0.34
C ASP A 152 2.63 -6.40 0.19
N PRO A 153 3.52 -5.49 -0.23
CA PRO A 153 4.93 -5.56 0.12
C PRO A 153 5.17 -5.33 1.63
N ALA A 154 4.21 -4.73 2.34
CA ALA A 154 4.29 -4.50 3.78
C ALA A 154 4.31 -5.82 4.59
N THR A 155 3.65 -6.87 4.10
CA THR A 155 3.69 -8.21 4.73
C THR A 155 4.70 -9.13 4.07
N CYS A 156 5.05 -8.88 2.81
CA CYS A 156 5.78 -9.85 2.00
C CYS A 156 7.26 -9.51 1.78
N VAL A 157 7.68 -8.24 1.86
CA VAL A 157 9.05 -7.84 1.47
C VAL A 157 9.88 -7.43 2.69
N PHE A 158 11.04 -8.04 2.86
CA PHE A 158 11.98 -7.79 3.96
C PHE A 158 13.35 -7.42 3.40
N PHE A 159 13.93 -6.36 3.93
CA PHE A 159 15.27 -5.91 3.60
C PHE A 159 16.19 -6.03 4.80
N ASP A 160 17.48 -6.03 4.51
CA ASP A 160 18.54 -5.90 5.49
C ASP A 160 18.35 -4.67 6.40
N GLN A 161 18.37 -4.89 7.72
CA GLN A 161 18.17 -3.85 8.72
C GLN A 161 19.32 -2.85 8.78
N ASP A 162 20.53 -3.29 8.41
CA ASP A 162 21.70 -2.41 8.37
C ASP A 162 21.73 -1.49 7.14
N SER A 163 20.82 -1.71 6.18
CA SER A 163 20.68 -0.86 5.00
C SER A 163 20.01 0.46 5.35
N LYS A 164 20.70 1.58 5.12
CA LYS A 164 20.19 2.94 5.44
C LYS A 164 19.82 3.73 4.20
N GLN A 165 20.39 3.39 3.04
CA GLN A 165 20.10 4.11 1.81
C GLN A 165 18.62 3.99 1.41
N TYR A 166 18.10 5.02 0.76
CA TYR A 166 16.71 5.03 0.28
C TYR A 166 16.43 3.90 -0.70
N ASP A 167 17.36 3.64 -1.61
CA ASP A 167 17.20 2.66 -2.67
C ASP A 167 17.61 1.23 -2.27
N ARG A 168 17.95 1.04 -0.98
CA ARG A 168 18.47 -0.21 -0.40
C ARG A 168 19.66 -0.80 -1.18
N SER A 169 20.46 0.05 -1.83
CA SER A 169 21.63 -0.39 -2.59
C SER A 169 22.74 -0.99 -1.73
N ASP A 170 22.78 -0.65 -0.44
CA ASP A 170 23.67 -1.17 0.59
C ASP A 170 23.17 -2.47 1.25
N ALA A 171 21.95 -2.93 0.96
CA ALA A 171 21.43 -4.17 1.53
C ALA A 171 22.28 -5.39 1.09
N MET A 172 22.63 -6.23 2.07
CA MET A 172 23.35 -7.48 1.83
C MET A 172 22.41 -8.67 1.61
N TRP A 173 21.14 -8.53 1.97
CA TRP A 173 20.14 -9.54 1.72
C TRP A 173 18.75 -8.90 1.60
N ALA A 174 17.83 -9.62 0.97
CA ALA A 174 16.41 -9.29 0.96
C ALA A 174 15.58 -10.57 0.81
N MET A 175 14.32 -10.51 1.20
CA MET A 175 13.36 -11.60 1.05
C MET A 175 12.06 -11.05 0.49
N GLU A 176 11.46 -11.77 -0.44
CA GLU A 176 10.11 -11.53 -0.96
C GLU A 176 9.31 -12.81 -0.72
N MET A 177 8.27 -12.74 0.09
CA MET A 177 7.30 -13.81 0.27
C MET A 177 6.22 -13.70 -0.79
N PHE A 178 5.76 -14.83 -1.32
CA PHE A 178 4.61 -14.87 -2.21
C PHE A 178 3.73 -16.05 -1.85
N SER A 179 2.43 -15.89 -2.02
CA SER A 179 1.45 -16.92 -1.73
C SER A 179 1.20 -17.81 -2.95
N MET A 180 1.00 -19.09 -2.69
CA MET A 180 0.54 -20.08 -3.66
C MET A 180 -0.61 -20.87 -3.06
N THR A 181 -1.53 -21.32 -3.91
CA THR A 181 -2.55 -22.27 -3.44
C THR A 181 -1.89 -23.62 -3.10
N PRO A 182 -2.37 -24.36 -2.09
CA PRO A 182 -1.80 -25.66 -1.72
C PRO A 182 -1.68 -26.63 -2.90
N LYS A 183 -2.67 -26.65 -3.79
CA LYS A 183 -2.67 -27.49 -4.99
C LYS A 183 -1.58 -27.11 -6.00
N ALA A 184 -1.32 -25.81 -6.17
CA ALA A 184 -0.26 -25.35 -7.07
C ALA A 184 1.12 -25.69 -6.48
N PHE A 185 1.28 -25.53 -5.17
CA PHE A 185 2.51 -25.89 -4.47
C PHE A 185 2.81 -27.39 -4.58
N GLU A 186 1.82 -28.26 -4.35
CA GLU A 186 1.98 -29.71 -4.52
C GLU A 186 2.29 -30.11 -5.98
N ALA A 187 1.81 -29.36 -6.97
CA ALA A 187 2.07 -29.62 -8.38
C ALA A 187 3.49 -29.19 -8.81
N GLU A 188 3.98 -28.07 -8.29
CA GLU A 188 5.27 -27.49 -8.64
C GLU A 188 6.42 -28.09 -7.81
N TYR A 189 6.16 -28.41 -6.55
CA TYR A 189 7.13 -28.96 -5.60
C TYR A 189 6.61 -30.25 -4.91
N PRO A 190 6.38 -31.34 -5.67
CA PRO A 190 5.72 -32.56 -5.16
C PRO A 190 6.51 -33.29 -4.06
N ASP A 191 7.84 -33.13 -4.03
CA ASP A 191 8.72 -33.80 -3.07
C ASP A 191 8.97 -32.97 -1.80
N SER A 192 8.38 -31.77 -1.69
CA SER A 192 8.65 -30.83 -0.60
C SER A 192 7.65 -30.92 0.55
N ILE A 193 8.10 -30.54 1.74
CA ILE A 193 7.23 -30.41 2.92
C ILE A 193 6.40 -29.13 2.74
N ALA A 194 5.08 -29.27 2.75
CA ALA A 194 4.11 -28.17 2.75
C ALA A 194 4.12 -27.38 4.08
N ALA A 195 5.25 -26.76 4.40
CA ALA A 195 5.42 -25.85 5.52
C ALA A 195 5.42 -24.42 5.00
N SER A 196 4.43 -23.63 5.41
CA SER A 196 4.36 -22.20 5.07
C SER A 196 5.34 -21.40 5.92
N LEU A 197 5.92 -20.35 5.34
CA LEU A 197 6.51 -19.27 6.15
C LEU A 197 5.41 -18.58 6.96
N SER A 198 5.75 -18.15 8.17
CA SER A 198 4.85 -17.40 9.04
C SER A 198 4.62 -15.99 8.48
N ARG A 199 3.36 -15.58 8.39
CA ARG A 199 2.92 -14.23 8.05
C ARG A 199 2.07 -13.73 9.21
N ASP A 200 2.21 -12.46 9.59
CA ASP A 200 1.28 -11.86 10.55
C ASP A 200 -0.09 -11.67 9.90
N ASP A 201 -1.11 -12.28 10.52
CA ASP A 201 -2.52 -12.17 10.16
C ASP A 201 -3.23 -11.07 10.96
N THR A 202 -2.55 -9.95 11.20
CA THR A 202 -3.10 -8.84 11.99
C THR A 202 -4.21 -8.13 11.21
N GLY A 203 -5.40 -8.04 11.81
CA GLY A 203 -6.50 -7.22 11.31
C GLY A 203 -7.45 -7.89 10.31
N THR A 204 -7.61 -9.21 10.28
CA THR A 204 -8.48 -9.94 9.31
C THR A 204 -9.99 -9.83 9.55
N GLN A 205 -10.46 -8.84 10.32
CA GLN A 205 -11.79 -8.83 10.92
C GLN A 205 -12.95 -8.70 9.92
N TYR A 206 -12.69 -8.14 8.73
CA TYR A 206 -13.67 -8.02 7.64
C TYR A 206 -13.39 -8.91 6.41
N ASP A 207 -12.42 -9.81 6.49
CA ASP A 207 -12.15 -10.77 5.42
C ASP A 207 -13.05 -12.01 5.60
N TRP A 208 -14.22 -12.03 4.94
CA TRP A 208 -15.23 -13.09 5.14
C TRP A 208 -14.75 -14.51 4.76
N SER A 209 -13.69 -14.63 3.96
CA SER A 209 -13.03 -15.89 3.63
C SER A 209 -11.69 -15.61 2.94
N THR A 210 -10.57 -15.72 3.64
CA THR A 210 -9.24 -15.77 3.00
C THR A 210 -8.98 -17.18 2.49
N PRO A 211 -8.59 -17.37 1.20
CA PRO A 211 -8.21 -18.68 0.70
C PRO A 211 -7.00 -19.24 1.46
N ASP A 212 -6.99 -20.56 1.72
CA ASP A 212 -5.80 -21.24 2.24
C ASP A 212 -4.63 -21.00 1.28
N ALA A 213 -3.54 -20.46 1.81
CA ALA A 213 -2.35 -20.09 1.06
C ALA A 213 -1.09 -20.62 1.76
N ILE A 214 -0.14 -21.10 0.96
CA ILE A 214 1.21 -21.44 1.42
C ILE A 214 2.13 -20.31 1.00
N TYR A 215 2.86 -19.74 1.95
CA TYR A 215 3.85 -18.69 1.68
C TYR A 215 5.23 -19.28 1.42
N VAL A 216 5.75 -18.97 0.23
CA VAL A 216 7.10 -19.32 -0.22
C VAL A 216 7.96 -18.06 -0.21
N GLY A 217 9.19 -18.17 0.26
CA GLY A 217 10.14 -17.06 0.33
C GLY A 217 11.15 -17.13 -0.80
N ARG A 218 11.26 -16.06 -1.58
CA ARG A 218 12.39 -15.81 -2.48
C ARG A 218 13.45 -15.02 -1.72
N TYR A 219 14.61 -15.63 -1.50
CA TYR A 219 15.70 -15.03 -0.73
C TYR A 219 16.86 -14.64 -1.62
N TYR A 220 17.25 -13.37 -1.50
CA TYR A 220 18.39 -12.78 -2.19
C TYR A 220 19.53 -12.58 -1.19
N GLU A 221 20.71 -13.07 -1.54
CA GLU A 221 21.95 -12.88 -0.78
C GLU A 221 23.01 -12.22 -1.66
N VAL A 222 23.65 -11.16 -1.16
CA VAL A 222 24.79 -10.52 -1.80
C VAL A 222 26.08 -11.08 -1.21
N ARG A 223 26.94 -11.63 -2.07
CA ARG A 223 28.29 -12.07 -1.69
C ARG A 223 29.32 -11.15 -2.32
N ILE A 224 30.27 -10.70 -1.50
CA ILE A 224 31.40 -9.87 -1.96
C ILE A 224 32.56 -10.81 -2.28
N GLU A 225 32.76 -11.06 -3.56
CA GLU A 225 33.78 -11.98 -4.06
C GLU A 225 34.99 -11.20 -4.60
N LYS A 226 36.17 -11.78 -4.45
CA LYS A 226 37.40 -11.23 -5.03
C LYS A 226 37.55 -11.82 -6.44
N VAL A 227 37.31 -11.01 -7.46
CA VAL A 227 37.44 -11.41 -8.87
C VAL A 227 38.73 -10.79 -9.42
N LYS A 228 39.49 -11.53 -10.22
CA LYS A 228 40.61 -10.96 -10.97
C LYS A 228 40.09 -10.35 -12.26
N LEU A 229 40.40 -9.08 -12.48
CA LEU A 229 40.22 -8.39 -13.75
C LEU A 229 41.52 -8.44 -14.51
N THR A 230 41.46 -8.81 -15.78
CA THR A 230 42.58 -8.68 -16.71
C THR A 230 42.23 -7.67 -17.79
N ALA A 231 43.12 -6.70 -18.02
CA ALA A 231 42.98 -5.73 -19.09
C ALA A 231 43.73 -6.22 -20.33
N TRP A 232 43.04 -6.25 -21.46
CA TRP A 232 43.56 -6.67 -22.76
C TRP A 232 43.54 -5.50 -23.74
N ARG A 233 44.57 -5.41 -24.58
CA ARG A 233 44.67 -4.41 -25.64
C ARG A 233 44.71 -5.09 -26.99
N ASN A 234 43.89 -4.61 -27.92
CA ASN A 234 44.07 -4.98 -29.32
C ASN A 234 45.23 -4.16 -29.92
N PRO A 235 46.31 -4.79 -30.42
CA PRO A 235 47.42 -4.06 -31.04
C PRO A 235 47.03 -3.41 -32.39
N VAL A 236 45.95 -3.84 -33.04
CA VAL A 236 45.49 -3.34 -34.35
C VAL A 236 44.49 -2.20 -34.22
N SER A 237 43.48 -2.29 -33.34
CA SER A 237 42.48 -1.22 -33.13
C SER A 237 42.88 -0.22 -32.04
N GLY A 238 43.83 -0.59 -31.17
CA GLY A 238 44.22 0.21 -30.01
C GLY A 238 43.17 0.22 -28.88
N GLU A 239 42.04 -0.46 -29.06
CA GLU A 239 40.98 -0.55 -28.06
C GLU A 239 41.43 -1.39 -26.87
N THR A 240 41.04 -0.94 -25.68
CA THR A 240 41.37 -1.59 -24.41
C THR A 240 40.08 -2.12 -23.80
N ALA A 241 40.02 -3.43 -23.56
CA ALA A 241 38.86 -4.08 -22.94
C ALA A 241 39.29 -4.72 -21.61
N ILE A 242 38.40 -4.67 -20.63
CA ILE A 242 38.64 -5.25 -19.30
C ILE A 242 37.64 -6.38 -19.14
N TYR A 243 38.14 -7.60 -18.91
CA TYR A 243 37.32 -8.79 -18.75
C TYR A 243 37.50 -9.40 -17.36
N ASP A 244 36.40 -9.89 -16.80
CA ASP A 244 36.39 -10.79 -15.62
C ASP A 244 36.86 -12.20 -16.03
N GLU A 245 37.42 -12.98 -15.08
CA GLU A 245 37.80 -14.40 -15.30
C GLU A 245 36.71 -15.28 -15.92
N GLU A 246 35.43 -14.99 -15.70
CA GLU A 246 34.32 -15.75 -16.30
C GLU A 246 34.02 -15.31 -17.74
N GLN A 247 34.04 -14.01 -18.01
CA GLN A 247 33.86 -13.49 -19.37
C GLN A 247 35.02 -13.88 -20.29
N ILE A 248 36.21 -14.08 -19.72
CA ILE A 248 37.35 -14.61 -20.45
C ILE A 248 37.05 -16.01 -20.96
N LYS A 249 36.41 -16.90 -20.18
CA LYS A 249 36.14 -18.29 -20.58
C LYS A 249 35.30 -18.41 -21.85
N ASP A 250 34.40 -17.46 -22.07
CA ASP A 250 33.52 -17.44 -23.24
C ASP A 250 34.18 -16.79 -24.47
N ILE A 251 35.25 -16.00 -24.28
CA ILE A 251 35.93 -15.21 -25.32
C ILE A 251 37.38 -15.69 -25.55
N VAL A 252 37.82 -16.78 -24.89
CA VAL A 252 39.21 -17.28 -24.98
C VAL A 252 39.65 -17.50 -26.42
N ASP A 253 38.75 -18.02 -27.26
CA ASP A 253 39.05 -18.36 -28.64
C ASP A 253 39.26 -17.10 -29.50
N GLU A 254 38.42 -16.07 -29.32
CA GLU A 254 38.56 -14.78 -30.03
C GLU A 254 39.78 -13.96 -29.54
N LEU A 255 40.09 -14.03 -28.24
CA LEU A 255 41.25 -13.36 -27.65
C LEU A 255 42.57 -13.95 -28.13
N ASN A 256 42.63 -15.28 -28.30
CA ASN A 256 43.81 -15.97 -28.83
C ASN A 256 43.98 -15.73 -30.34
N ASP A 257 42.90 -15.72 -31.11
CA ASP A 257 42.96 -15.48 -32.56
C ASP A 257 43.27 -14.01 -32.90
N GLY A 258 42.87 -13.05 -32.05
CA GLY A 258 43.06 -11.61 -32.28
C GLY A 258 44.41 -11.02 -31.86
N ALA A 259 45.34 -11.83 -31.33
CA ALA A 259 46.65 -11.39 -30.84
C ALA A 259 46.59 -10.23 -29.81
N PHE A 260 45.62 -10.28 -28.88
CA PHE A 260 45.49 -9.26 -27.85
C PHE A 260 46.63 -9.35 -26.82
N GLU A 261 47.18 -8.21 -26.40
CA GLU A 261 48.23 -8.14 -25.38
C GLU A 261 47.62 -7.87 -24.00
N MET A 262 47.99 -8.68 -22.99
CA MET A 262 47.58 -8.45 -21.60
C MET A 262 48.40 -7.30 -21.00
N ILE A 263 47.73 -6.19 -20.65
CA ILE A 263 48.38 -5.00 -20.09
C ILE A 263 48.62 -5.15 -18.58
N GLY A 264 47.73 -5.84 -17.87
CA GLY A 264 47.86 -6.04 -16.44
C GLY A 264 46.66 -6.72 -15.80
N GLU A 265 46.88 -7.23 -14.59
CA GLU A 265 45.87 -7.87 -13.76
C GLU A 265 45.67 -7.10 -12.45
N ARG A 266 44.42 -7.06 -11.96
CA ARG A 266 44.09 -6.53 -10.65
C ARG A 266 42.96 -7.33 -10.03
N THR A 267 43.12 -7.72 -8.76
CA THR A 267 42.02 -8.26 -7.98
C THR A 267 41.12 -7.14 -7.47
N VAL A 268 39.83 -7.21 -7.78
CA VAL A 268 38.81 -6.28 -7.29
C VAL A 268 37.74 -7.04 -6.51
N LYS A 269 37.05 -6.33 -5.61
CA LYS A 269 35.88 -6.86 -4.93
C LYS A 269 34.65 -6.60 -5.81
N LYS A 270 33.96 -7.65 -6.22
CA LYS A 270 32.73 -7.57 -7.02
C LYS A 270 31.55 -8.11 -6.21
N ARG A 271 30.39 -7.47 -6.36
CA ARG A 271 29.15 -7.93 -5.72
C ARG A 271 28.49 -8.94 -6.64
N ARG A 272 28.19 -10.12 -6.13
CA ARG A 272 27.40 -11.15 -6.82
C ARG A 272 26.13 -11.39 -6.02
N VAL A 273 25.02 -11.57 -6.72
CA VAL A 273 23.72 -11.84 -6.08
C VAL A 273 23.34 -13.29 -6.34
N TYR A 274 22.89 -13.95 -5.28
CA TYR A 274 22.39 -15.31 -5.28
C TYR A 274 20.92 -15.27 -4.89
N CYS A 275 20.08 -16.01 -5.61
CA CYS A 275 18.66 -16.13 -5.37
C CYS A 275 18.31 -17.59 -5.13
N GLY A 276 17.65 -17.89 -4.01
CA GLY A 276 17.09 -19.20 -3.70
C GLY A 276 15.61 -19.10 -3.35
N LEU A 277 14.91 -20.22 -3.41
CA LEU A 277 13.51 -20.36 -3.00
C LEU A 277 13.46 -21.25 -1.75
N LEU A 278 12.69 -20.83 -0.75
CA LEU A 278 12.53 -21.58 0.49
C LEU A 278 11.06 -21.68 0.90
N SER A 279 10.73 -22.80 1.53
CA SER A 279 9.52 -22.98 2.32
C SER A 279 9.82 -22.70 3.79
N GLY A 280 8.81 -22.80 4.66
CA GLY A 280 8.99 -22.69 6.11
C GLY A 280 9.87 -23.80 6.73
N ALA A 281 10.19 -24.86 5.99
CA ALA A 281 10.98 -25.99 6.48
C ALA A 281 12.32 -26.20 5.74
N GLU A 282 12.37 -25.94 4.43
CA GLU A 282 13.52 -26.31 3.60
C GLU A 282 13.76 -25.38 2.40
N TRP A 283 14.90 -25.54 1.73
CA TRP A 283 15.15 -24.91 0.44
C TRP A 283 14.43 -25.70 -0.66
N LEU A 284 13.52 -25.04 -1.36
CA LEU A 284 12.90 -25.57 -2.57
C LEU A 284 13.88 -25.46 -3.75
N GLU A 285 14.61 -24.35 -3.80
CA GLU A 285 15.74 -24.16 -4.71
C GLU A 285 16.91 -23.53 -3.97
N GLU A 286 18.07 -24.19 -4.03
CA GLU A 286 19.30 -23.64 -3.46
C GLU A 286 19.68 -22.31 -4.14
N PRO A 287 20.33 -21.39 -3.41
CA PRO A 287 20.73 -20.10 -3.96
C PRO A 287 21.62 -20.21 -5.21
N LYS A 288 21.03 -19.91 -6.37
CA LYS A 288 21.72 -19.84 -7.66
C LYS A 288 22.12 -18.41 -7.97
N ARG A 289 23.23 -18.23 -8.66
CA ARG A 289 23.67 -16.91 -9.09
C ARG A 289 22.72 -16.34 -10.14
N ILE A 290 22.23 -15.14 -9.89
CA ILE A 290 21.45 -14.38 -10.87
C ILE A 290 22.37 -13.45 -11.67
N PRO A 291 21.97 -13.06 -12.90
CA PRO A 291 22.61 -11.93 -13.56
C PRO A 291 22.48 -10.67 -12.70
N GLY A 292 23.38 -9.69 -12.87
CA GLY A 292 23.37 -8.45 -12.08
C GLY A 292 24.16 -8.49 -10.76
N GLU A 293 24.46 -7.28 -10.27
CA GLU A 293 25.26 -7.04 -9.04
C GLU A 293 24.41 -6.53 -7.86
N HIS A 294 23.11 -6.40 -8.08
CA HIS A 294 22.17 -5.74 -7.20
C HIS A 294 20.93 -6.58 -6.98
N ILE A 295 20.38 -6.53 -5.76
CA ILE A 295 19.13 -7.20 -5.43
C ILE A 295 18.02 -6.61 -6.31
N PRO A 296 17.26 -7.44 -7.06
CA PRO A 296 16.28 -6.96 -8.02
C PRO A 296 14.90 -6.68 -7.40
N LEU A 297 14.88 -6.23 -6.14
CA LEU A 297 13.68 -5.74 -5.45
C LEU A 297 13.82 -4.23 -5.30
N ILE A 298 12.92 -3.48 -5.91
CA ILE A 298 12.96 -2.02 -5.95
C ILE A 298 11.90 -1.46 -4.99
N PRO A 299 12.29 -0.96 -3.80
CA PRO A 299 11.34 -0.38 -2.87
C PRO A 299 10.90 1.01 -3.33
N VAL A 300 9.62 1.32 -3.11
CA VAL A 300 9.00 2.63 -3.30
C VAL A 300 8.45 3.07 -1.95
N TYR A 301 8.78 4.29 -1.53
CA TYR A 301 8.36 4.80 -0.23
C TYR A 301 7.46 6.02 -0.40
N GLY A 302 6.41 6.10 0.42
CA GLY A 302 5.52 7.25 0.56
C GLY A 302 6.26 8.40 1.24
N ARG A 303 6.23 8.42 2.58
CA ARG A 303 7.10 9.26 3.41
C ARG A 303 7.99 8.38 4.25
N ARG A 304 9.30 8.53 4.09
CA ARG A 304 10.33 7.81 4.85
C ARG A 304 11.08 8.78 5.75
N SER A 305 11.22 8.44 7.03
CA SER A 305 12.01 9.20 8.00
C SER A 305 12.78 8.27 8.93
N PHE A 306 13.87 8.77 9.51
CA PHE A 306 14.60 8.07 10.56
C PHE A 306 14.56 8.91 11.82
N VAL A 307 14.01 8.35 12.89
CA VAL A 307 13.91 8.99 14.21
C VAL A 307 14.25 7.90 15.24
N ASP A 308 15.09 8.23 16.21
CA ASP A 308 15.57 7.28 17.23
C ASP A 308 16.26 6.01 16.67
N ASN A 309 16.91 6.15 15.51
CA ASN A 309 17.52 5.03 14.76
C ASN A 309 16.50 3.95 14.33
N GLN A 310 15.20 4.27 14.38
CA GLN A 310 14.13 3.47 13.80
C GLN A 310 13.67 4.13 12.49
N GLU A 311 13.55 3.31 11.45
CA GLU A 311 12.92 3.73 10.22
C GLU A 311 11.41 3.84 10.43
N ARG A 312 10.82 4.96 10.01
CA ARG A 312 9.38 5.19 10.02
C ARG A 312 8.90 5.50 8.63
N ILE A 313 7.96 4.70 8.16
CA ILE A 313 7.37 4.79 6.84
C ILE A 313 5.89 5.06 7.02
N GLU A 314 5.40 6.09 6.34
CA GLU A 314 4.00 6.52 6.42
C GLU A 314 3.45 6.79 5.01
N GLY A 315 2.22 6.36 4.77
CA GLY A 315 1.44 6.77 3.61
C GLY A 315 0.78 8.14 3.81
N HIS A 316 0.08 8.60 2.77
CA HIS A 316 -0.72 9.83 2.85
C HIS A 316 -1.87 9.70 3.84
N ALA A 317 -2.47 8.51 3.94
CA ALA A 317 -3.62 8.24 4.77
C ALA A 317 -3.34 8.29 6.28
N ALA A 318 -2.12 7.92 6.70
CA ALA A 318 -1.80 7.61 8.10
C ALA A 318 -2.17 8.75 9.08
N LYS A 319 -1.87 10.00 8.72
CA LYS A 319 -2.12 11.17 9.61
C LYS A 319 -3.58 11.60 9.70
N ALA A 320 -4.40 11.20 8.72
CA ALA A 320 -5.81 11.58 8.65
C ALA A 320 -6.74 10.50 9.24
N MET A 321 -6.24 9.29 9.51
CA MET A 321 -7.05 8.15 10.00
C MET A 321 -7.84 8.49 11.26
N ASP A 322 -7.18 9.07 12.28
CA ASP A 322 -7.84 9.41 13.55
C ASP A 322 -8.94 10.47 13.36
N ALA A 323 -8.71 11.47 12.51
CA ALA A 323 -9.70 12.50 12.21
C ALA A 323 -10.91 11.92 11.46
N GLN A 324 -10.67 10.98 10.54
CA GLN A 324 -11.71 10.27 9.80
C GLN A 324 -12.52 9.32 10.70
N ARG A 325 -11.87 8.61 11.62
CA ARG A 325 -12.53 7.79 12.65
C ARG A 325 -13.46 8.64 13.52
N LEU A 326 -13.00 9.82 13.94
CA LEU A 326 -13.80 10.75 14.71
C LEU A 326 -15.03 11.23 13.92
N GLU A 327 -14.86 11.59 12.65
CA GLU A 327 -16.01 11.99 11.81
C GLU A 327 -17.02 10.86 11.64
N ASN A 328 -16.55 9.64 11.34
CA ASN A 328 -17.41 8.45 11.22
C ASN A 328 -18.19 8.18 12.50
N LEU A 329 -17.53 8.29 13.67
CA LEU A 329 -18.17 8.18 14.97
C LEU A 329 -19.25 9.24 15.17
N MET A 330 -18.94 10.50 14.88
CA MET A 330 -19.89 11.60 15.05
C MET A 330 -21.12 11.47 14.14
N VAL A 331 -20.93 11.11 12.88
CA VAL A 331 -22.03 10.86 11.94
C VAL A 331 -22.89 9.68 12.39
N SER A 332 -22.25 8.64 12.90
CA SER A 332 -22.93 7.47 13.47
C SER A 332 -23.78 7.83 14.69
N MET A 333 -23.29 8.69 15.59
CA MET A 333 -24.07 9.19 16.73
C MET A 333 -25.24 10.09 16.30
N ILE A 334 -25.07 10.92 15.27
CA ILE A 334 -26.15 11.73 14.70
C ILE A 334 -27.22 10.81 14.11
N ALA A 335 -26.81 9.80 13.36
CA ALA A 335 -27.73 8.87 12.74
C ALA A 335 -28.50 8.05 13.78
N ASP A 336 -27.82 7.57 14.84
CA ASP A 336 -28.48 6.92 15.97
C ASP A 336 -29.53 7.83 16.62
N ASN A 337 -29.16 9.07 16.94
CA ASN A 337 -30.09 10.08 17.46
C ASN A 337 -31.29 10.28 16.52
N ALA A 338 -31.06 10.39 15.21
CA ALA A 338 -32.12 10.51 14.21
C ALA A 338 -33.02 9.26 14.14
N THR A 339 -32.48 8.05 14.35
CA THR A 339 -33.31 6.83 14.46
C THR A 339 -34.16 6.83 15.73
N GLN A 340 -33.63 7.36 16.85
CA GLN A 340 -34.33 7.48 18.12
C GLN A 340 -35.38 8.60 18.12
N ALA A 341 -35.23 9.63 17.27
CA ALA A 341 -36.19 10.72 17.11
C ALA A 341 -37.59 10.23 16.67
N GLY A 342 -37.75 8.98 16.22
CA GLY A 342 -39.05 8.32 16.08
C GLY A 342 -39.84 8.19 17.40
N GLY A 343 -39.16 8.39 18.54
CA GLY A 343 -39.72 8.46 19.90
C GLY A 343 -40.07 9.87 20.38
N ASP A 344 -39.89 10.89 19.54
CA ASP A 344 -40.16 12.28 19.90
C ASP A 344 -41.65 12.59 19.88
N GLY A 345 -42.09 13.46 20.80
CA GLY A 345 -43.49 13.89 20.84
C GLY A 345 -44.45 12.73 21.10
N ILE A 346 -44.02 11.69 21.83
CA ILE A 346 -44.90 10.65 22.34
C ILE A 346 -45.69 11.25 23.51
N PRO A 347 -47.03 11.31 23.42
CA PRO A 347 -47.87 11.74 24.53
C PRO A 347 -47.72 10.79 25.72
N VAL A 348 -47.31 11.33 26.87
CA VAL A 348 -47.27 10.65 28.16
C VAL A 348 -48.64 10.77 28.79
N VAL A 349 -49.24 9.63 29.05
CA VAL A 349 -50.62 9.48 29.52
C VAL A 349 -50.66 8.38 30.58
N ASP A 350 -51.62 8.48 31.50
CA ASP A 350 -51.82 7.46 32.51
C ASP A 350 -52.33 6.16 31.87
N VAL A 351 -51.82 5.02 32.34
CA VAL A 351 -52.18 3.68 31.86
C VAL A 351 -53.68 3.44 32.07
N ASP A 352 -54.26 3.97 33.14
CA ASP A 352 -55.69 3.80 33.45
C ASP A 352 -56.60 4.54 32.45
N MET A 353 -56.09 5.53 31.72
CA MET A 353 -56.83 6.25 30.67
C MET A 353 -56.82 5.53 29.31
N ILE A 354 -56.05 4.44 29.17
CA ILE A 354 -55.97 3.60 27.95
C ILE A 354 -56.28 2.13 28.30
N PRO A 355 -57.56 1.77 28.47
CA PRO A 355 -57.96 0.38 28.68
C PRO A 355 -57.62 -0.51 27.46
N GLY A 356 -57.38 -1.80 27.71
CA GLY A 356 -56.63 -2.72 26.85
C GLY A 356 -57.00 -2.83 25.36
N THR A 357 -58.22 -2.48 24.92
CA THR A 357 -58.56 -2.43 23.48
C THR A 357 -58.01 -1.18 22.79
N LEU A 358 -57.87 -0.08 23.53
CA LEU A 358 -57.28 1.17 23.06
C LEU A 358 -55.75 1.09 23.05
N ALA A 359 -55.16 0.29 23.94
CA ALA A 359 -53.70 0.13 24.03
C ALA A 359 -53.06 -0.33 22.70
N THR A 360 -53.75 -1.16 21.93
CA THR A 360 -53.30 -1.60 20.61
C THR A 360 -53.21 -0.44 19.61
N HIS A 361 -54.17 0.48 19.63
CA HIS A 361 -54.16 1.67 18.76
C HIS A 361 -53.01 2.63 19.12
N TRP A 362 -52.66 2.70 20.40
CA TRP A 362 -51.52 3.48 20.90
C TRP A 362 -50.18 2.83 20.58
N ALA A 363 -50.07 1.50 20.72
CA ALA A 363 -48.86 0.74 20.38
C ALA A 363 -48.53 0.80 18.87
N GLU A 364 -49.54 0.88 18.02
CA GLU A 364 -49.38 0.94 16.57
C GLU A 364 -49.27 2.37 16.01
N ARG A 365 -49.28 3.41 16.86
CA ARG A 365 -49.25 4.84 16.46
C ARG A 365 -48.18 5.12 15.40
N ASN A 366 -46.95 4.69 15.65
CA ASN A 366 -45.80 4.98 14.78
C ASN A 366 -45.80 4.12 13.49
N LYS A 367 -46.58 3.02 13.45
CA LYS A 367 -46.67 2.11 12.30
C LYS A 367 -47.84 2.43 11.37
N LYS A 368 -49.05 2.59 11.92
CA LYS A 368 -50.29 2.80 11.13
C LYS A 368 -50.72 4.26 11.00
N ARG A 369 -50.12 5.17 11.79
CA ARG A 369 -50.41 6.62 11.79
C ARG A 369 -51.93 6.91 11.76
N PRO A 370 -52.70 6.43 12.75
CA PRO A 370 -54.16 6.61 12.77
C PRO A 370 -54.53 8.10 12.87
N ALA A 371 -55.67 8.48 12.31
CA ALA A 371 -56.13 9.88 12.28
C ALA A 371 -56.43 10.46 13.67
N PHE A 372 -56.73 9.62 14.66
CA PHE A 372 -56.93 10.03 16.06
C PHE A 372 -56.51 8.91 17.02
N LEU A 373 -56.14 9.27 18.25
CA LEU A 373 -55.83 8.36 19.34
C LEU A 373 -56.93 8.45 20.41
N PRO A 374 -57.75 7.41 20.62
CA PRO A 374 -58.84 7.45 21.59
C PRO A 374 -58.30 7.34 23.02
N MET A 375 -58.93 8.05 23.96
CA MET A 375 -58.66 7.97 25.41
C MET A 375 -59.98 7.94 26.18
N VAL A 376 -59.95 7.43 27.42
CA VAL A 376 -61.12 7.41 28.31
C VAL A 376 -60.84 8.23 29.56
N SER A 377 -61.77 9.12 29.92
CA SER A 377 -61.72 9.83 31.19
C SER A 377 -62.01 8.88 32.35
N LEU A 378 -61.29 9.03 33.46
CA LEU A 378 -61.52 8.23 34.66
C LEU A 378 -62.87 8.62 35.29
N LYS A 379 -63.64 7.61 35.69
CA LYS A 379 -64.96 7.76 36.29
C LYS A 379 -65.00 7.10 37.66
N ASN A 380 -65.68 7.74 38.62
CA ASN A 380 -65.99 7.12 39.91
C ASN A 380 -67.09 6.05 39.76
N LYS A 381 -67.32 5.26 40.82
CA LYS A 381 -68.39 4.25 40.89
C LYS A 381 -69.80 4.78 40.58
N ASN A 382 -70.01 6.10 40.66
CA ASN A 382 -71.27 6.77 40.38
C ASN A 382 -71.40 7.28 38.92
N GLY A 383 -70.37 7.08 38.08
CA GLY A 383 -70.39 7.49 36.67
C GLY A 383 -69.90 8.92 36.40
N ASP A 384 -69.66 9.71 37.44
CA ASP A 384 -69.09 11.07 37.34
C ASP A 384 -67.61 11.03 36.96
N ILE A 385 -67.18 11.97 36.11
CA ILE A 385 -65.80 12.11 35.65
C ILE A 385 -64.96 12.67 36.79
N THR A 386 -63.97 11.91 37.25
CA THR A 386 -63.01 12.34 38.29
C THR A 386 -61.74 12.95 37.73
N ALA A 387 -61.27 12.45 36.59
CA ALA A 387 -60.16 13.02 35.85
C ALA A 387 -60.47 12.95 34.37
N GLN A 388 -60.48 14.12 33.72
CA GLN A 388 -60.65 14.19 32.28
C GLN A 388 -59.42 13.59 31.58
N ALA A 389 -59.64 12.84 30.50
CA ALA A 389 -58.56 12.36 29.65
C ALA A 389 -57.76 13.55 29.10
N GLN A 390 -56.48 13.62 29.48
CA GLN A 390 -55.55 14.66 29.06
C GLN A 390 -54.16 14.07 28.89
N VAL A 391 -53.39 14.66 27.99
CA VAL A 391 -51.96 14.33 27.83
C VAL A 391 -51.18 15.08 28.91
N SER A 392 -50.43 14.36 29.75
CA SER A 392 -49.69 14.94 30.86
C SER A 392 -48.47 15.71 30.40
N SER A 393 -47.73 15.15 29.45
CA SER A 393 -46.57 15.77 28.82
C SER A 393 -46.30 15.06 27.49
N TYR A 394 -45.38 15.58 26.71
CA TYR A 394 -44.82 14.88 25.56
C TYR A 394 -43.37 14.52 25.88
N THR A 395 -42.89 13.39 25.36
CA THR A 395 -41.45 13.13 25.37
C THR A 395 -40.75 14.30 24.66
N PRO A 396 -39.70 14.86 25.27
CA PRO A 396 -38.98 15.97 24.65
C PRO A 396 -38.42 15.50 23.31
N PRO A 397 -38.35 16.38 22.29
CA PRO A 397 -37.66 16.04 21.07
C PRO A 397 -36.20 15.74 21.39
N THR A 398 -35.63 14.75 20.72
CA THR A 398 -34.23 14.39 20.88
C THR A 398 -33.41 15.52 20.28
N GLN A 399 -32.90 16.42 21.13
CA GLN A 399 -32.16 17.59 20.67
C GLN A 399 -30.72 17.19 20.38
N MET A 400 -30.28 17.41 19.14
CA MET A 400 -28.86 17.34 18.81
C MET A 400 -28.11 18.47 19.54
N PRO A 401 -27.08 18.16 20.35
CA PRO A 401 -26.27 19.19 20.98
C PRO A 401 -25.62 20.09 19.91
N PRO A 402 -25.79 21.43 19.96
CA PRO A 402 -25.16 22.34 18.99
C PRO A 402 -23.64 22.21 18.93
N ALA A 403 -23.00 21.80 20.04
CA ALA A 403 -21.56 21.52 20.10
C ALA A 403 -21.15 20.39 19.13
N LEU A 404 -22.00 19.38 18.92
CA LEU A 404 -21.72 18.27 18.03
C LEU A 404 -21.74 18.71 16.56
N ALA A 405 -22.68 19.57 16.18
CA ALA A 405 -22.73 20.15 14.83
C ALA A 405 -21.49 21.02 14.53
N GLY A 406 -21.05 21.83 15.50
CA GLY A 406 -19.82 22.62 15.37
C GLY A 406 -18.56 21.77 15.27
N LEU A 407 -18.47 20.68 16.06
CA LEU A 407 -17.37 19.74 15.98
C LEU A 407 -17.33 19.01 14.63
N LEU A 408 -18.48 18.64 14.04
CA LEU A 408 -18.53 17.95 12.74
C LEU A 408 -17.98 18.85 11.61
N GLN A 409 -18.32 20.14 11.66
CA GLN A 409 -17.78 21.12 10.72
C GLN A 409 -16.26 21.30 10.91
N TYR A 410 -15.79 21.31 12.16
CA TYR A 410 -14.37 21.40 12.49
C TYR A 410 -13.60 20.16 11.99
N THR A 411 -14.09 18.95 12.26
CA THR A 411 -13.42 17.71 11.83
C THR A 411 -13.35 17.61 10.31
N GLY A 412 -14.43 17.96 9.60
CA GLY A 412 -14.42 18.01 8.15
C GLY A 412 -13.37 19.00 7.59
N THR A 413 -13.22 20.16 8.23
CA THR A 413 -12.18 21.14 7.86
C THR A 413 -10.77 20.65 8.22
N ALA A 414 -10.61 20.01 9.37
CA ALA A 414 -9.32 19.47 9.82
C ALA A 414 -8.83 18.36 8.89
N ILE A 415 -9.71 17.46 8.43
CA ILE A 415 -9.36 16.44 7.44
C ILE A 415 -8.86 17.09 6.15
N GLN A 416 -9.57 18.10 5.63
CA GLN A 416 -9.13 18.85 4.44
C GLN A 416 -7.76 19.52 4.64
N GLN A 417 -7.49 20.09 5.81
CA GLN A 417 -6.19 20.70 6.12
C GLN A 417 -5.06 19.66 6.24
N ILE A 418 -5.35 18.47 6.79
CA ILE A 418 -4.36 17.39 6.95
C ILE A 418 -4.05 16.72 5.61
N THR A 419 -5.08 16.40 4.83
CA THR A 419 -4.90 15.81 3.49
C THR A 419 -4.40 16.83 2.48
N GLY A 420 -4.49 18.12 2.81
CA GLY A 420 -4.02 19.20 1.96
C GLY A 420 -4.94 19.50 0.78
N ALA A 421 -6.15 18.94 0.77
CA ALA A 421 -7.16 19.17 -0.25
C ALA A 421 -7.39 20.67 -0.45
N SER A 422 -6.99 21.18 -1.62
CA SER A 422 -7.20 22.56 -1.99
C SER A 422 -8.70 22.80 -2.23
N GLN A 423 -9.19 23.96 -1.79
CA GLN A 423 -10.56 24.44 -1.97
C GLN A 423 -10.85 24.73 -3.46
N LEU A 424 -10.89 23.68 -4.29
CA LEU A 424 -11.28 23.78 -5.71
C LEU A 424 -12.79 24.01 -5.89
N GLU A 425 -13.61 23.71 -4.87
CA GLU A 425 -15.06 23.92 -4.92
C GLU A 425 -15.48 25.39 -5.02
N ASN A 426 -14.56 26.34 -4.75
CA ASN A 426 -14.80 27.77 -4.88
C ASN A 426 -13.87 28.42 -5.91
N MET A 427 -13.73 27.84 -7.10
CA MET A 427 -13.18 28.59 -8.24
C MET A 427 -14.28 29.48 -8.83
N PRO A 428 -14.19 30.82 -8.72
CA PRO A 428 -15.07 31.71 -9.45
C PRO A 428 -14.92 31.42 -10.95
N SER A 429 -16.01 31.34 -11.71
CA SER A 429 -15.99 31.03 -13.15
C SER A 429 -15.28 32.09 -14.03
N ASN A 430 -14.65 33.09 -13.42
CA ASN A 430 -14.05 34.27 -14.02
C ASN A 430 -12.57 34.49 -13.65
N VAL A 431 -11.85 33.47 -13.15
CA VAL A 431 -10.39 33.61 -12.89
C VAL A 431 -9.58 33.50 -14.18
N ALA A 432 -8.58 34.37 -14.34
CA ALA A 432 -7.65 34.36 -15.47
C ALA A 432 -6.85 33.05 -15.52
N THR A 433 -6.56 32.57 -16.73
CA THR A 433 -5.85 31.30 -17.01
C THR A 433 -4.54 31.17 -16.22
N ASP A 434 -3.77 32.26 -16.12
CA ASP A 434 -2.51 32.28 -15.35
C ASP A 434 -2.71 32.05 -13.83
N THR A 435 -3.87 32.44 -13.29
CA THR A 435 -4.21 32.20 -11.88
C THR A 435 -4.65 30.75 -11.67
N VAL A 436 -5.33 30.17 -12.66
CA VAL A 436 -5.67 28.74 -12.69
C VAL A 436 -4.39 27.89 -12.73
N ASP A 437 -3.43 28.26 -13.58
CA ASP A 437 -2.12 27.59 -13.66
C ASP A 437 -1.33 27.73 -12.35
N SER A 438 -1.42 28.87 -11.66
CA SER A 438 -0.77 29.05 -10.35
C SER A 438 -1.39 28.18 -9.23
N ILE A 439 -2.68 27.88 -9.32
CA ILE A 439 -3.40 27.00 -8.39
C ILE A 439 -3.03 25.54 -8.68
N PHE A 440 -2.98 25.14 -9.96
CA PHE A 440 -2.51 23.82 -10.36
C PHE A 440 -1.05 23.57 -9.90
N ASN A 441 -0.15 24.53 -10.10
CA ASN A 441 1.24 24.42 -9.63
C ASN A 441 1.37 24.27 -8.09
N ARG A 442 0.47 24.88 -7.31
CA ARG A 442 0.44 24.68 -5.84
C ARG A 442 -0.11 23.31 -5.46
N MET A 443 -1.08 22.79 -6.21
CA MET A 443 -1.65 21.46 -6.01
C MET A 443 -0.59 20.37 -6.27
N ASP A 444 0.20 20.53 -7.34
CA ASP A 444 1.32 19.65 -7.69
C ASP A 444 2.39 19.59 -6.59
N THR A 445 2.53 20.64 -5.77
CA THR A 445 3.58 20.69 -4.73
C THR A 445 3.38 19.61 -3.65
N GLN A 446 2.15 19.17 -3.39
CA GLN A 446 1.86 18.15 -2.36
C GLN A 446 2.11 16.72 -2.86
N SER A 447 1.72 16.42 -4.10
CA SER A 447 1.98 15.12 -4.73
C SER A 447 3.44 14.98 -5.16
N TYR A 448 4.17 16.10 -5.31
CA TYR A 448 5.58 16.14 -5.69
C TYR A 448 6.47 15.24 -4.84
N ILE A 449 6.24 15.14 -3.53
CA ILE A 449 7.06 14.30 -2.65
C ILE A 449 6.99 12.82 -3.08
N TYR A 450 5.79 12.33 -3.41
CA TYR A 450 5.59 10.96 -3.85
C TYR A 450 6.17 10.73 -5.24
N MET A 451 6.02 11.70 -6.15
CA MET A 451 6.63 11.64 -7.47
C MET A 451 8.17 11.62 -7.41
N ASP A 452 8.79 12.46 -6.58
CA ASP A 452 10.26 12.48 -6.39
C ASP A 452 10.76 11.16 -5.79
N ASN A 453 10.02 10.59 -4.84
CA ASN A 453 10.34 9.29 -4.26
C ASN A 453 10.23 8.16 -5.27
N MET A 454 9.22 8.16 -6.13
CA MET A 454 9.12 7.23 -7.26
C MET A 454 10.25 7.43 -8.27
N ALA A 455 10.66 8.67 -8.55
CA ALA A 455 11.81 8.95 -9.41
C ALA A 455 13.12 8.37 -8.87
N LYS A 456 13.33 8.39 -7.54
CA LYS A 456 14.50 7.75 -6.90
C LYS A 456 14.46 6.23 -7.07
N SER A 457 13.30 5.60 -6.88
CA SER A 457 13.11 4.16 -7.08
C SER A 457 13.31 3.76 -8.55
N MET A 458 12.79 4.54 -9.50
CA MET A 458 13.02 4.31 -10.93
C MET A 458 14.49 4.50 -11.33
N ARG A 459 15.21 5.45 -10.71
CA ARG A 459 16.66 5.56 -10.90
C ARG A 459 17.38 4.28 -10.46
N ARG A 460 16.97 3.68 -9.35
CA ARG A 460 17.52 2.40 -8.87
C ARG A 460 17.21 1.25 -9.82
N ALA A 461 16.00 1.18 -10.36
CA ALA A 461 15.64 0.22 -11.40
C ALA A 461 16.56 0.37 -12.63
N GLY A 462 16.80 1.60 -13.09
CA GLY A 462 17.74 1.89 -14.19
C GLY A 462 19.17 1.41 -13.91
N VAL A 463 19.67 1.56 -12.68
CA VAL A 463 20.98 1.03 -12.28
C VAL A 463 20.99 -0.50 -12.35
N CYS A 464 19.94 -1.17 -11.88
CA CYS A 464 19.84 -2.63 -11.98
C CYS A 464 19.86 -3.07 -13.46
N VAL A 465 19.02 -2.48 -14.31
CA VAL A 465 18.94 -2.77 -15.75
C VAL A 465 20.29 -2.68 -16.46
N ALA A 466 21.08 -1.65 -16.16
CA ALA A 466 22.38 -1.43 -16.80
C ALA A 466 23.36 -2.59 -16.58
N PHE A 467 23.20 -3.37 -15.49
CA PHE A 467 24.03 -4.55 -15.20
C PHE A 467 23.40 -5.88 -15.66
N TYR A 468 22.10 -5.89 -15.98
CA TYR A 468 21.40 -7.05 -16.54
C TYR A 468 21.46 -7.11 -18.08
N GLY A 469 21.58 -5.95 -18.73
CA GLY A 469 21.52 -5.82 -20.20
C GLY A 469 22.84 -5.55 -20.91
N ALA A 470 23.98 -5.69 -20.22
CA ALA A 470 25.33 -5.50 -20.78
C ALA A 470 25.99 -6.83 -21.12
#